data_AF-A0A7S3VYM9-F1
#
_entry.id   AF-A0A7S3VYM9-F1
#
_cell.length_a   1.000
_cell.length_b   1.000
_cell.length_c   1.000
_cell.angle_alpha   90.00
_cell.angle_beta   90.00
_cell.angle_gamma   90.00
#
_symmetry.space_group_name_H-M   'P 1'
#
loop_
_entity.id
_entity.type
_entity.pdbx_description
1 polymer ?
#
loop_
_entity_poly.entity_id
_entity_poly.type
_entity_poly.pdbx_seq_one_letter_code
_entity_poly.pdbx_strand_id
1 'polypeptide(L)'
;PDGRPMGFLLDATPLEWDESLEVIKYVREHGIQQFINLYHRVKNIEGDSLLWGDEVEYAIFKLDAEAGTVKLSLRGAEILKTLRDQEANSNPLGQHCSWMPEWGSWMVEGTPARPYSGFAADLMQVERNMRIRRARLLANLAADEICPTVPCFPMMGVGDFTSPPFKPKPGLSDSIFIPDEIINPAPRFG
;
A
#
# COMPACT_ATOMS: atom_id res chain seq x y z
N PRO A 1 4.33 -22.33 1.77
CA PRO A 1 3.03 -22.73 2.33
C PRO A 1 2.55 -21.67 3.34
N ASP A 2 1.76 -20.65 2.99
CA ASP A 2 1.03 -20.31 1.78
C ASP A 2 1.42 -18.88 1.39
N GLY A 3 1.65 -18.59 0.11
CA GLY A 3 1.93 -17.25 -0.41
C GLY A 3 0.69 -16.34 -0.38
N ARG A 4 -0.07 -16.32 0.72
CA ARG A 4 -1.16 -15.36 0.91
C ARG A 4 -0.52 -13.97 0.96
N PRO A 5 -0.99 -13.00 0.17
CA PRO A 5 -0.53 -11.64 0.30
C PRO A 5 -0.71 -11.21 1.76
N MET A 6 0.35 -10.65 2.36
CA MET A 6 0.17 -9.86 3.58
C MET A 6 -0.74 -8.67 3.24
N GLY A 7 -1.42 -8.05 4.19
CA GLY A 7 -2.42 -7.02 3.91
C GLY A 7 -3.86 -7.55 3.85
N PHE A 8 -4.63 -7.26 4.89
CA PHE A 8 -6.06 -7.52 5.00
C PHE A 8 -6.84 -6.55 4.09
N LEU A 9 -6.95 -6.89 2.82
CA LEU A 9 -7.90 -6.28 1.89
C LEU A 9 -8.61 -7.40 1.14
N LEU A 10 -9.55 -8.01 1.86
CA LEU A 10 -10.51 -8.91 1.25
C LEU A 10 -11.59 -8.06 0.59
N ASP A 11 -12.10 -8.50 -0.56
CA ASP A 11 -13.35 -7.99 -1.12
C ASP A 11 -14.48 -8.34 -0.15
N ALA A 12 -14.76 -7.42 0.76
CA ALA A 12 -15.80 -7.51 1.76
C ALA A 12 -16.64 -6.23 1.73
N THR A 13 -17.90 -6.35 2.13
CA THR A 13 -18.80 -5.20 2.26
C THR A 13 -18.51 -4.51 3.61
N PRO A 14 -18.01 -3.26 3.63
CA PRO A 14 -17.86 -2.50 4.86
C PRO A 14 -19.24 -2.17 5.45
N LEU A 15 -19.30 -2.00 6.77
CA LEU A 15 -20.47 -1.42 7.43
C LEU A 15 -20.31 0.08 7.46
N GLU A 16 -21.40 0.80 7.22
CA GLU A 16 -21.44 2.24 7.45
C GLU A 16 -21.29 2.56 8.94
N TRP A 17 -20.94 3.81 9.26
CA TRP A 17 -20.69 4.21 10.65
C TRP A 17 -21.84 3.85 11.60
N ASP A 18 -23.07 4.21 11.24
CA ASP A 18 -24.25 3.98 12.08
C ASP A 18 -24.53 2.49 12.30
N GLU A 19 -24.33 1.65 11.27
CA GLU A 19 -24.48 0.19 11.36
C GLU A 19 -23.36 -0.42 12.22
N SER A 20 -22.14 0.12 12.13
CA SER A 20 -20.98 -0.36 12.87
C SER A 20 -21.15 -0.19 14.39
N LEU A 21 -21.92 0.82 14.83
CA LEU A 21 -22.18 1.09 16.24
C LEU A 21 -22.95 -0.05 16.92
N GLU A 22 -23.77 -0.79 16.18
CA GLU A 22 -24.50 -1.95 16.71
C GLU A 22 -23.56 -3.10 17.06
N VAL A 23 -22.45 -3.24 16.33
CA VAL A 23 -21.50 -4.36 16.46
C VAL A 23 -20.20 -3.98 17.18
N ILE A 24 -19.95 -2.70 17.46
CA ILE A 24 -18.68 -2.23 18.05
C ILE A 24 -18.34 -2.92 19.38
N LYS A 25 -19.37 -3.18 20.20
CA LYS A 25 -19.21 -3.91 21.46
C LYS A 25 -18.77 -5.36 21.20
N TYR A 26 -19.45 -6.03 20.28
CA TYR A 26 -19.11 -7.39 19.86
C TYR A 26 -17.67 -7.47 19.35
N VAL A 27 -17.27 -6.57 18.45
CA VAL A 27 -15.91 -6.51 17.88
C VAL A 27 -14.86 -6.35 18.97
N ARG A 28 -15.08 -5.45 19.94
CA ARG A 28 -14.14 -5.24 21.05
C ARG A 28 -14.01 -6.46 21.95
N GLU A 29 -15.12 -7.05 22.37
CA GLU A 29 -15.14 -8.22 23.26
C GLU A 29 -14.47 -9.42 22.59
N HIS A 30 -14.79 -9.68 21.32
CA HIS A 30 -14.21 -10.80 20.58
C HIS A 30 -12.76 -10.54 20.19
N GLY A 31 -12.37 -9.29 19.92
CA GLY A 31 -10.97 -8.91 19.70
C GLY A 31 -10.11 -9.18 20.93
N ILE A 32 -10.60 -8.86 22.13
CA ILE A 32 -9.92 -9.20 23.39
C ILE A 32 -9.83 -10.72 23.56
N GLN A 33 -10.91 -11.46 23.30
CA GLN A 33 -10.89 -12.92 23.39
C GLN A 33 -9.89 -13.55 22.40
N GLN A 34 -9.84 -13.05 21.16
CA GLN A 34 -8.87 -13.47 20.15
C GLN A 34 -7.44 -13.17 20.61
N PHE A 35 -7.19 -11.98 21.16
CA PHE A 35 -5.89 -11.61 21.72
C PHE A 35 -5.46 -12.54 22.85
N ILE A 36 -6.34 -12.81 23.83
CA ILE A 36 -6.06 -13.73 24.95
C ILE A 36 -5.76 -15.14 24.44
N ASN A 37 -6.57 -15.63 23.49
CA ASN A 37 -6.37 -16.95 22.88
C ASN A 37 -5.04 -17.03 22.13
N LEU A 38 -4.68 -15.99 21.38
CA LEU A 38 -3.41 -15.91 20.68
C LEU A 38 -2.25 -15.87 21.67
N TYR A 39 -2.32 -15.01 22.68
CA TYR A 39 -1.31 -14.91 23.74
C TYR A 39 -1.09 -16.27 24.40
N HIS A 40 -2.13 -16.96 24.85
CA HIS A 40 -1.97 -18.29 25.46
C HIS A 40 -1.41 -19.34 24.51
N ARG A 41 -1.68 -19.24 23.20
CA ARG A 41 -1.12 -20.12 22.18
C ARG A 41 0.38 -19.91 21.98
N VAL A 42 0.85 -18.67 22.01
CA VAL A 42 2.22 -18.31 21.58
C VAL A 42 3.15 -17.90 22.73
N LYS A 43 2.65 -17.65 23.95
CA LYS A 43 3.43 -17.12 25.08
C LYS A 43 4.65 -17.95 25.49
N ASN A 44 4.66 -19.24 25.16
CA ASN A 44 5.74 -20.18 25.50
C ASN A 44 6.61 -20.52 24.28
N ILE A 45 6.44 -19.82 23.15
CA ILE A 45 7.36 -19.95 22.01
C ILE A 45 8.68 -19.29 22.39
N GLU A 46 9.75 -20.06 22.35
CA GLU A 46 11.11 -19.63 22.63
C GLU A 46 12.04 -20.07 21.50
N GLY A 47 13.17 -19.39 21.35
CA GLY A 47 14.18 -19.75 20.34
C GLY A 47 13.78 -19.47 18.90
N ASP A 48 12.82 -18.57 18.68
CA ASP A 48 12.47 -18.15 17.32
C ASP A 48 13.61 -17.35 16.67
N SER A 49 13.72 -17.45 15.36
CA SER A 49 14.74 -16.71 14.61
C SER A 49 14.37 -15.23 14.53
N LEU A 50 15.36 -14.35 14.66
CA LEU A 50 15.13 -12.94 14.37
C LEU A 50 14.79 -12.78 12.90
N LEU A 51 13.52 -12.47 12.63
CA LEU A 51 12.99 -12.12 11.32
C LEU A 51 12.55 -10.66 11.33
N TRP A 52 12.85 -9.94 10.26
CA TRP A 52 12.51 -8.54 10.12
C TRP A 52 12.33 -8.16 8.64
N GLY A 53 11.77 -6.99 8.37
CA GLY A 53 11.50 -6.51 7.02
C GLY A 53 11.35 -5.00 7.01
N ASP A 54 11.35 -4.44 5.81
CA ASP A 54 11.09 -3.03 5.57
C ASP A 54 9.82 -2.85 4.73
N GLU A 55 9.10 -1.75 4.96
CA GLU A 55 7.93 -1.35 4.18
C GLU A 55 8.21 0.05 3.62
N VAL A 56 7.98 0.23 2.32
CA VAL A 56 8.28 1.48 1.61
C VAL A 56 7.07 1.87 0.77
N GLU A 57 6.59 3.08 1.00
CA GLU A 57 5.53 3.71 0.23
C GLU A 57 6.11 4.53 -0.94
N TYR A 58 5.52 4.36 -2.11
CA TYR A 58 5.89 5.05 -3.34
C TYR A 58 4.72 5.91 -3.80
N ALA A 59 5.01 7.16 -4.14
CA ALA A 59 4.04 8.07 -4.73
C ALA A 59 4.24 8.12 -6.24
N ILE A 60 3.19 7.99 -7.04
CA ILE A 60 3.24 8.04 -8.51
C ILE A 60 2.81 9.44 -8.95
N PHE A 61 3.74 10.18 -9.56
CA PHE A 61 3.49 11.53 -10.04
C PHE A 61 3.54 11.59 -11.56
N LYS A 62 2.63 12.38 -12.13
CA LYS A 62 2.58 12.75 -13.53
C LYS A 62 3.36 14.04 -13.75
N LEU A 63 4.29 14.03 -14.68
CA LEU A 63 5.07 15.19 -15.10
C LEU A 63 4.47 15.79 -16.37
N ASP A 64 4.31 17.11 -16.39
CA ASP A 64 4.07 17.88 -17.60
C ASP A 64 5.28 18.78 -17.83
N ALA A 65 6.17 18.34 -18.73
CA ALA A 65 7.42 19.04 -18.99
C ALA A 65 7.21 20.36 -19.74
N GLU A 66 6.14 20.49 -20.52
CA GLU A 66 5.83 21.71 -21.27
C GLU A 66 5.26 22.79 -20.35
N ALA A 67 4.33 22.41 -19.48
CA ALA A 67 3.75 23.32 -18.49
C ALA A 67 4.63 23.50 -17.24
N GLY A 68 5.63 22.64 -17.04
CA GLY A 68 6.48 22.63 -15.85
C GLY A 68 5.72 22.24 -14.58
N THR A 69 4.71 21.37 -14.69
CA THR A 69 3.85 20.98 -13.56
C THR A 69 4.02 19.52 -13.17
N VAL A 70 3.69 19.22 -11.91
CA VAL A 70 3.68 17.86 -11.35
C VAL A 70 2.34 17.63 -10.68
N LYS A 71 1.72 16.49 -10.95
CA LYS A 71 0.40 16.11 -10.42
C LYS A 71 0.43 14.70 -9.85
N LEU A 72 -0.52 14.37 -8.96
CA LEU A 72 -0.73 13.00 -8.49
C LEU A 72 -1.30 12.14 -9.63
N SER A 73 -0.64 11.06 -10.02
CA SER A 73 -1.20 10.11 -10.99
C SER A 73 -2.09 9.11 -10.26
N LEU A 74 -3.39 9.09 -10.54
CA LEU A 74 -4.37 8.26 -9.84
C LEU A 74 -4.41 6.80 -10.35
N ARG A 75 -3.28 6.31 -10.85
CA ARG A 75 -3.11 4.97 -11.46
C ARG A 75 -2.57 3.92 -10.49
N GLY A 76 -2.51 4.20 -9.19
CA GLY A 76 -1.96 3.30 -8.18
C GLY A 76 -2.61 1.92 -8.19
N ALA A 77 -3.95 1.85 -8.29
CA ALA A 77 -4.68 0.59 -8.36
C ALA A 77 -4.38 -0.22 -9.65
N GLU A 78 -4.28 0.46 -10.80
CA GLU A 78 -3.92 -0.15 -12.09
C GLU A 78 -2.51 -0.76 -12.02
N ILE A 79 -1.54 0.05 -11.61
CA ILE A 79 -0.13 -0.36 -11.50
C ILE A 79 0.04 -1.48 -10.48
N LEU A 80 -0.63 -1.39 -9.33
CA LEU A 80 -0.61 -2.43 -8.31
C LEU A 80 -1.10 -3.77 -8.85
N LYS A 81 -2.19 -3.77 -9.61
CA LYS A 81 -2.71 -4.99 -10.25
C LYS A 81 -1.66 -5.61 -11.17
N THR A 82 -1.05 -4.80 -12.04
CA THR A 82 0.00 -5.27 -12.96
C THR A 82 1.22 -5.81 -12.21
N LEU A 83 1.66 -5.14 -11.15
CA LEU A 83 2.78 -5.60 -10.31
C LEU A 83 2.47 -6.96 -9.67
N ARG A 84 1.28 -7.13 -9.09
CA ARG A 84 0.85 -8.40 -8.49
C ARG A 84 0.78 -9.53 -9.52
N ASP A 85 0.24 -9.25 -10.70
CA ASP A 85 0.19 -10.22 -11.81
C ASP A 85 1.60 -10.61 -12.28
N GLN A 86 2.54 -9.65 -12.36
CA GLN A 86 3.93 -9.91 -12.69
C GLN A 86 4.64 -10.76 -11.63
N GLU A 87 4.43 -10.48 -10.33
CA GLU A 87 5.01 -11.30 -9.25
C GLU A 87 4.47 -12.73 -9.30
N ALA A 88 3.16 -12.92 -9.51
CA ALA A 88 2.52 -14.23 -9.58
C ALA A 88 3.03 -15.08 -10.75
N ASN A 89 3.40 -14.45 -11.87
CA ASN A 89 3.91 -15.13 -13.07
C ASN A 89 5.45 -15.15 -13.16
N SER A 90 6.15 -14.59 -12.17
CA SER A 90 7.61 -14.55 -12.16
C SER A 90 8.24 -15.88 -11.73
N ASN A 91 9.50 -16.09 -12.09
CA ASN A 91 10.25 -17.30 -11.72
C ASN A 91 10.24 -17.47 -10.17
N PRO A 92 9.74 -18.60 -9.64
CA PRO A 92 9.67 -18.86 -8.19
C PRO A 92 11.01 -18.84 -7.45
N LEU A 93 12.12 -18.96 -8.17
CA LEU A 93 13.48 -18.90 -7.64
C LEU A 93 14.06 -17.48 -7.64
N GLY A 94 13.33 -16.49 -8.17
CA GLY A 94 13.74 -15.10 -8.22
C GLY A 94 13.60 -14.38 -6.88
N GLN A 95 14.15 -13.17 -6.81
CA GLN A 95 13.81 -12.25 -5.72
C GLN A 95 12.40 -11.72 -5.98
N HIS A 96 11.48 -11.97 -5.05
CA HIS A 96 10.09 -11.53 -5.14
C HIS A 96 9.85 -10.30 -4.26
N CYS A 97 8.82 -9.53 -4.62
CA CYS A 97 8.33 -8.39 -3.87
C CYS A 97 6.86 -8.63 -3.51
N SER A 98 6.44 -8.09 -2.38
CA SER A 98 5.03 -8.02 -2.01
C SER A 98 4.55 -6.59 -2.22
N TRP A 99 3.37 -6.44 -2.82
CA TRP A 99 2.81 -5.14 -3.18
C TRP A 99 1.44 -4.94 -2.58
N MET A 100 1.24 -3.82 -1.89
CA MET A 100 0.00 -3.45 -1.21
C MET A 100 -0.54 -2.12 -1.76
N PRO A 101 -1.87 -1.94 -1.75
CA PRO A 101 -2.43 -0.62 -1.93
C PRO A 101 -2.25 0.19 -0.65
N GLU A 102 -2.19 1.50 -0.83
CA GLU A 102 -2.22 2.48 0.25
C GLU A 102 -3.44 3.39 0.13
N TRP A 103 -3.69 4.24 1.14
CA TRP A 103 -4.86 5.12 1.16
C TRP A 103 -4.97 5.99 -0.10
N GLY A 104 -3.85 6.50 -0.62
CA GLY A 104 -3.86 7.31 -1.83
C GLY A 104 -3.98 6.48 -3.11
N SER A 105 -4.86 6.88 -4.03
CA SER A 105 -4.97 6.35 -5.40
C SER A 105 -3.71 6.57 -6.24
N TRP A 106 -2.77 7.40 -5.78
CA TRP A 106 -1.45 7.57 -6.38
C TRP A 106 -0.34 6.81 -5.65
N MET A 107 -0.67 6.04 -4.62
CA MET A 107 0.29 5.37 -3.77
C MET A 107 0.32 3.86 -4.03
N VAL A 108 1.51 3.29 -3.89
CA VAL A 108 1.75 1.84 -3.85
C VAL A 108 2.75 1.58 -2.74
N GLU A 109 2.53 0.56 -1.92
CA GLU A 109 3.50 0.10 -0.94
C GLU A 109 4.18 -1.18 -1.45
N GLY A 110 5.50 -1.28 -1.22
CA GLY A 110 6.27 -2.47 -1.53
C GLY A 110 7.09 -2.95 -0.33
N THR A 111 7.11 -4.26 -0.12
CA THR A 111 7.86 -4.95 0.94
C THR A 111 8.66 -6.12 0.34
N PRO A 112 9.71 -6.63 1.01
CA PRO A 112 10.34 -7.87 0.57
C PRO A 112 9.35 -9.04 0.71
N ALA A 113 9.26 -9.93 -0.27
CA ALA A 113 8.32 -11.05 -0.21
C ALA A 113 8.64 -12.10 0.87
N ARG A 114 9.86 -12.07 1.41
CA ARG A 114 10.29 -12.89 2.55
C ARG A 114 11.00 -11.98 3.54
N PRO A 115 10.81 -12.20 4.85
CA PRO A 115 11.56 -11.45 5.85
C PRO A 115 13.06 -11.75 5.72
N TYR A 116 13.86 -10.75 6.06
CA TYR A 116 15.28 -10.88 6.34
C TYR A 116 15.48 -11.64 7.66
N SER A 117 16.63 -12.29 7.80
CA SER A 117 17.06 -12.96 9.01
C SER A 117 17.99 -12.08 9.87
N GLY A 118 18.39 -12.60 11.02
CA GLY A 118 19.34 -11.95 11.93
C GLY A 118 20.81 -11.97 11.48
N PHE A 119 21.13 -12.52 10.30
CA PHE A 119 22.51 -12.53 9.81
C PHE A 119 22.91 -11.20 9.17
N ALA A 120 24.13 -10.74 9.43
CA ALA A 120 24.66 -9.50 8.86
C ALA A 120 24.67 -9.48 7.31
N ALA A 121 24.69 -10.65 6.66
CA ALA A 121 24.60 -10.76 5.21
C ALA A 121 23.28 -10.20 4.65
N ASP A 122 22.20 -10.24 5.43
CA ASP A 122 20.89 -9.78 5.00
C ASP A 122 20.76 -8.26 5.01
N LEU A 123 21.60 -7.56 5.79
CA LEU A 123 21.70 -6.09 5.73
C LEU A 123 22.09 -5.62 4.33
N MET A 124 22.92 -6.40 3.63
CA MET A 124 23.33 -6.10 2.25
C MET A 124 22.22 -6.35 1.22
N GLN A 125 21.17 -7.09 1.59
CA GLN A 125 20.05 -7.40 0.72
C GLN A 125 18.97 -6.32 0.73
N VAL A 126 18.90 -5.50 1.79
CA VAL A 126 17.86 -4.48 1.97
C VAL A 126 17.84 -3.50 0.80
N GLU A 127 18.96 -2.81 0.56
CA GLU A 127 19.03 -1.81 -0.51
C GLU A 127 18.84 -2.47 -1.88
N ARG A 128 19.39 -3.67 -2.08
CA ARG A 128 19.21 -4.43 -3.32
C ARG A 128 17.73 -4.73 -3.57
N ASN A 129 17.00 -5.16 -2.54
CA ASN A 129 15.58 -5.45 -2.63
C ASN A 129 14.77 -4.16 -2.89
N MET A 130 15.09 -3.05 -2.23
CA MET A 130 14.48 -1.74 -2.49
C MET A 130 14.71 -1.28 -3.94
N ARG A 131 15.92 -1.46 -4.48
CA ARG A 131 16.25 -1.14 -5.89
C ARG A 131 15.45 -1.99 -6.87
N ILE A 132 15.22 -3.27 -6.56
CA ILE A 132 14.40 -4.15 -7.39
C ILE A 132 12.94 -3.73 -7.36
N ARG A 133 12.38 -3.43 -6.18
CA ARG A 133 11.03 -2.87 -6.05
C ARG A 133 10.90 -1.62 -6.93
N ARG A 134 11.82 -0.66 -6.78
CA ARG A 134 11.81 0.57 -7.59
C ARG A 134 11.93 0.29 -9.08
N ALA A 135 12.81 -0.61 -9.51
CA ALA A 135 12.96 -0.96 -10.92
C ALA A 135 11.70 -1.58 -11.52
N ARG A 136 11.02 -2.47 -10.77
CA ARG A 136 9.75 -3.07 -11.17
C ARG A 136 8.64 -2.03 -11.27
N LEU A 137 8.54 -1.14 -10.29
CA LEU A 137 7.56 -0.05 -10.33
C LEU A 137 7.81 0.87 -11.53
N LEU A 138 9.05 1.31 -11.75
CA LEU A 138 9.45 2.16 -12.87
C LEU A 138 9.11 1.53 -14.24
N ALA A 139 9.24 0.21 -14.38
CA ALA A 139 8.92 -0.49 -15.62
C ALA A 139 7.42 -0.48 -15.98
N ASN A 140 6.55 -0.13 -15.02
CA ASN A 140 5.10 -0.05 -15.21
C ASN A 140 4.58 1.39 -15.27
N LEU A 141 5.47 2.38 -15.16
CA LEU A 141 5.11 3.79 -15.30
C LEU A 141 4.96 4.20 -16.77
N ALA A 142 4.14 5.21 -17.02
CA ALA A 142 4.14 5.91 -18.30
C ALA A 142 5.43 6.72 -18.49
N ALA A 143 5.74 7.11 -19.72
CA ALA A 143 6.96 7.84 -20.06
C ALA A 143 7.09 9.21 -19.34
N ASP A 144 5.96 9.77 -18.92
CA ASP A 144 5.80 11.05 -18.24
C ASP A 144 5.38 10.86 -16.78
N GLU A 145 5.72 9.73 -16.17
CA GLU A 145 5.49 9.46 -14.75
C GLU A 145 6.80 9.17 -14.01
N ILE A 146 6.83 9.52 -12.73
CA ILE A 146 7.91 9.20 -11.80
C ILE A 146 7.36 8.63 -10.50
N CYS A 147 8.19 7.89 -9.75
CA CYS A 147 7.79 7.28 -8.48
C CYS A 147 8.70 7.65 -7.29
N PRO A 148 8.75 8.92 -6.85
CA PRO A 148 9.54 9.28 -5.68
C PRO A 148 9.00 8.65 -4.38
N THR A 149 9.89 8.48 -3.40
CA THR A 149 9.55 8.11 -2.02
C THR A 149 9.61 9.39 -1.19
N VAL A 150 8.50 10.12 -1.16
CA VAL A 150 8.38 11.39 -0.44
C VAL A 150 7.29 11.28 0.62
N PRO A 151 7.48 11.90 1.79
CA PRO A 151 6.50 11.81 2.89
C PRO A 151 5.22 12.63 2.60
N CYS A 152 5.29 13.61 1.70
CA CYS A 152 4.14 14.43 1.34
C CYS A 152 4.25 14.94 -0.11
N PHE A 153 3.11 15.14 -0.74
CA PHE A 153 3.02 15.88 -2.01
C PHE A 153 2.73 17.36 -1.72
N PRO A 154 3.66 18.29 -1.99
CA PRO A 154 3.55 19.68 -1.52
C PRO A 154 2.36 20.46 -2.06
N MET A 155 1.82 20.08 -3.23
CA MET A 155 0.73 20.78 -3.91
C MET A 155 -0.63 20.08 -3.74
N MET A 156 -0.75 19.16 -2.77
CA MET A 156 -2.00 18.48 -2.49
C MET A 156 -3.09 19.48 -2.09
N GLY A 157 -4.24 19.43 -2.77
CA GLY A 157 -5.35 20.35 -2.52
C GLY A 157 -5.22 21.73 -3.19
N VAL A 158 -4.19 21.96 -4.02
CA VAL A 158 -3.92 23.27 -4.64
C VAL A 158 -4.14 23.21 -6.16
N GLY A 159 -5.15 23.93 -6.66
CA GLY A 159 -5.45 23.99 -8.10
C GLY A 159 -5.75 22.61 -8.70
N ASP A 160 -5.36 22.39 -9.95
CA ASP A 160 -5.49 21.09 -10.60
C ASP A 160 -4.27 20.20 -10.26
N PHE A 161 -4.33 19.51 -9.12
CA PHE A 161 -3.21 18.75 -8.57
C PHE A 161 -3.23 17.24 -8.85
N THR A 162 -4.27 16.73 -9.51
CA THR A 162 -4.42 15.30 -9.87
C THR A 162 -4.39 15.09 -11.40
N SER A 163 -4.05 13.87 -11.81
CA SER A 163 -4.15 13.38 -13.18
C SER A 163 -4.89 12.03 -13.18
N PRO A 164 -6.10 11.95 -13.78
CA PRO A 164 -6.86 13.04 -14.40
C PRO A 164 -7.32 14.11 -13.38
N PRO A 165 -7.68 15.34 -13.84
CA PRO A 165 -8.10 16.42 -12.95
C PRO A 165 -9.50 16.14 -12.38
N PHE A 166 -9.65 16.29 -11.07
CA PHE A 166 -10.93 16.21 -10.37
C PHE A 166 -11.16 17.44 -9.50
N LYS A 167 -12.44 17.74 -9.23
CA LYS A 167 -12.85 18.83 -8.35
C LYS A 167 -13.49 18.28 -7.08
N PRO A 168 -13.23 18.88 -5.91
CA PRO A 168 -13.90 18.49 -4.68
C PRO A 168 -15.43 18.62 -4.80
N LYS A 169 -16.14 17.64 -4.27
CA LYS A 169 -17.61 17.56 -4.23
C LYS A 169 -18.01 16.88 -2.91
N PRO A 170 -19.23 17.13 -2.39
CA PRO A 170 -19.73 16.38 -1.24
C PRO A 170 -19.70 14.87 -1.51
N GLY A 171 -19.31 14.08 -0.51
CA GLY A 171 -19.00 12.66 -0.67
C GLY A 171 -18.33 12.07 0.57
N LEU A 172 -17.29 11.26 0.35
CA LEU A 172 -16.60 10.51 1.41
C LEU A 172 -15.82 11.43 2.35
N SER A 173 -15.03 12.34 1.78
CA SER A 173 -14.20 13.25 2.57
C SER A 173 -14.89 14.57 2.93
N ASP A 174 -15.94 14.94 2.20
CA ASP A 174 -16.59 16.26 2.23
C ASP A 174 -15.59 17.44 2.19
N SER A 175 -14.40 17.21 1.63
CA SER A 175 -13.33 18.20 1.59
C SER A 175 -13.65 19.30 0.57
N ILE A 176 -13.29 20.54 0.89
CA ILE A 176 -13.35 21.66 -0.05
C ILE A 176 -12.09 21.78 -0.93
N PHE A 177 -11.04 20.98 -0.63
CA PHE A 177 -9.75 21.04 -1.31
C PHE A 177 -9.41 19.74 -2.04
N ILE A 178 -9.86 18.60 -1.54
CA ILE A 178 -9.46 17.27 -2.01
C ILE A 178 -10.67 16.55 -2.62
N PRO A 179 -10.58 16.09 -3.87
CA PRO A 179 -11.60 15.21 -4.44
C PRO A 179 -11.49 13.79 -3.87
N ASP A 180 -12.62 13.09 -3.72
CA ASP A 180 -12.62 11.71 -3.21
C ASP A 180 -11.90 10.74 -4.16
N GLU A 181 -11.73 11.10 -5.44
CA GLU A 181 -10.98 10.30 -6.40
C GLU A 181 -9.49 10.14 -6.03
N ILE A 182 -8.97 10.91 -5.07
CA ILE A 182 -7.62 10.64 -4.53
C ILE A 182 -7.62 9.45 -3.57
N ILE A 183 -8.77 9.03 -3.04
CA ILE A 183 -8.89 7.88 -2.14
C ILE A 183 -8.80 6.62 -2.98
N ASN A 184 -8.04 5.63 -2.50
CA ASN A 184 -7.90 4.34 -3.14
C ASN A 184 -9.27 3.64 -3.24
N PRO A 185 -9.59 3.02 -4.39
CA PRO A 185 -10.91 2.42 -4.61
C PRO A 185 -11.18 1.17 -3.77
N ALA A 186 -10.20 0.64 -3.02
CA ALA A 186 -10.44 -0.50 -2.15
C ALA A 186 -11.46 -0.11 -1.04
N PRO A 187 -12.53 -0.89 -0.81
CA PRO A 187 -13.65 -0.52 0.06
C PRO A 187 -13.29 -0.16 1.52
N ARG A 188 -12.08 -0.48 1.95
CA ARG A 188 -11.57 -0.14 3.30
C ARG A 188 -11.26 1.36 3.45
N PHE A 189 -10.88 2.05 2.38
CA PHE A 189 -10.36 3.42 2.44
C PHE A 189 -11.43 4.48 2.19
N GLY A 190 -12.49 4.10 1.49
CA GLY A 190 -13.65 4.95 1.24
C GLY A 190 -14.64 4.94 2.39
#